data_AF-A0A091U8E1-F1
#
_entry.id   AF-A0A091U8E1-F1
#
_cell.length_a   1.000
_cell.length_b   1.000
_cell.length_c   1.000
_cell.angle_alpha   90.00
_cell.angle_beta   90.00
_cell.angle_gamma   90.00
#
_symmetry.space_group_name_H-M   'P 1'
#
loop_
_entity.id
_entity.type
_entity.pdbx_description
1 polymer ?
#
loop_
_entity_poly.entity_id
_entity_poly.type
_entity_poly.pdbx_seq_one_letter_code
_entity_poly.pdbx_strand_id
1 'polypeptide(L)'
;TATATLRSDETIWLEPEVIFSGPRHAFEFPQINYRKYSGKPYTYTYGLGLNHFVPDRLCKLNVKTKETWVWQEPDSYPSEPIFVSHPDALEEDDG
;
A
#
# COMPACT_ATOMS: atom_id res chain seq x y z
N THR A 1 -12.30 -10.00 -1.50
CA THR A 1 -11.70 -10.76 -2.60
C THR A 1 -12.08 -10.16 -3.92
N ALA A 2 -11.13 -10.02 -4.84
CA ALA A 2 -11.37 -9.55 -6.19
C ALA A 2 -12.03 -10.66 -7.03
N THR A 3 -12.86 -10.29 -7.99
CA THR A 3 -13.56 -11.25 -8.86
C THR A 3 -13.36 -10.89 -10.33
N ALA A 4 -13.45 -11.92 -11.18
CA ALA A 4 -13.46 -11.78 -12.63
C ALA A 4 -14.61 -12.62 -13.19
N THR A 5 -15.48 -12.00 -14.00
CA THR A 5 -16.67 -12.64 -14.58
C THR A 5 -16.64 -12.52 -16.09
N LEU A 6 -16.65 -13.65 -16.79
CA LEU A 6 -16.83 -13.69 -18.24
C LEU A 6 -18.30 -13.39 -18.59
N ARG A 7 -18.52 -12.37 -19.43
CA ARG A 7 -19.84 -11.97 -19.92
C ARG A 7 -20.18 -12.63 -21.25
N SER A 8 -21.45 -12.55 -21.65
CA SER A 8 -21.95 -13.12 -22.91
C SER A 8 -21.35 -12.48 -24.17
N ASP A 9 -20.83 -11.26 -24.06
CA ASP A 9 -20.12 -10.53 -25.12
C ASP A 9 -18.61 -10.81 -25.12
N GLU A 10 -18.18 -11.88 -24.43
CA GLU A 10 -16.77 -12.30 -24.26
C GLU A 10 -15.89 -11.32 -23.48
N THR A 11 -16.46 -10.23 -22.97
CA THR A 11 -15.71 -9.31 -22.09
C THR A 11 -15.53 -9.92 -20.70
N ILE A 12 -14.40 -9.59 -20.06
CA ILE A 12 -14.14 -9.95 -18.66
C ILE A 12 -14.41 -8.73 -17.79
N TRP A 13 -15.45 -8.81 -16.96
CA TRP A 13 -15.76 -7.80 -15.97
C TRP A 13 -15.01 -8.07 -14.67
N LEU A 14 -14.30 -7.07 -14.16
CA LEU A 14 -13.51 -7.17 -12.93
C LEU A 14 -14.19 -6.38 -11.81
N GLU A 15 -14.27 -6.97 -10.63
CA GLU A 15 -14.62 -6.26 -9.40
C GLU A 15 -13.43 -6.29 -8.43
N PRO A 16 -13.01 -5.14 -7.89
CA PRO A 16 -11.81 -5.09 -7.06
C PRO A 16 -12.07 -5.62 -5.65
N GLU A 17 -11.01 -6.12 -5.02
CA GLU A 17 -10.93 -6.12 -3.57
C GLU A 17 -10.38 -4.79 -3.09
N VAL A 18 -11.21 -4.04 -2.36
CA VAL A 18 -10.75 -2.83 -1.69
C VAL A 18 -9.86 -3.22 -0.51
N ILE A 19 -8.59 -2.81 -0.55
CA ILE A 19 -7.61 -3.07 0.51
C ILE A 19 -7.41 -1.87 1.47
N PHE A 20 -7.77 -0.66 1.04
CA PHE A 20 -7.78 0.55 1.85
C PHE A 20 -8.84 1.53 1.31
N SER A 21 -9.58 2.20 2.20
CA SER A 21 -10.52 3.26 1.83
C SER A 21 -10.73 4.21 3.01
N GLY A 22 -10.38 5.47 2.83
CA GLY A 22 -10.57 6.53 3.80
C GLY A 22 -11.24 7.76 3.16
N PRO A 23 -12.25 8.39 3.78
CA PRO A 23 -12.93 9.56 3.20
C PRO A 23 -11.96 10.73 3.00
N ARG A 24 -11.54 11.00 1.75
CA ARG A 24 -10.50 12.00 1.41
C ARG A 24 -9.14 11.76 2.08
N HIS A 25 -8.91 10.53 2.54
CA HIS A 25 -7.61 10.05 2.98
C HIS A 25 -7.08 9.10 1.91
N ALA A 26 -6.04 9.52 1.19
CA ALA A 26 -5.39 8.67 0.19
C ALA A 26 -4.21 7.92 0.80
N PHE A 27 -4.01 6.68 0.37
CA PHE A 27 -2.73 5.98 0.47
C PHE A 27 -2.06 6.11 -0.90
N GLU A 28 -1.07 6.99 -1.00
CA GLU A 28 -0.42 7.36 -2.27
C GLU A 28 1.11 7.29 -2.16
N PHE A 29 1.81 7.49 -3.28
CA PHE A 29 3.27 7.29 -3.37
C PHE A 29 3.70 5.91 -2.81
N PRO A 30 3.12 4.82 -3.34
CA PRO A 30 3.31 3.49 -2.77
C PRO A 30 4.71 2.93 -3.06
N GLN A 31 5.31 2.35 -2.03
CA GLN A 31 6.61 1.71 -2.04
C GLN A 31 6.52 0.33 -1.40
N ILE A 32 7.39 -0.58 -1.81
CA ILE A 32 7.50 -1.94 -1.27
C ILE A 32 8.97 -2.29 -1.07
N ASN A 33 9.29 -3.46 -0.51
CA ASN A 33 10.61 -4.06 -0.61
C ASN A 33 10.90 -4.50 -2.05
N TYR A 34 11.13 -3.51 -2.92
CA TYR A 34 11.07 -3.67 -4.38
C TYR A 34 12.16 -4.62 -4.90
N ARG A 35 13.37 -4.54 -4.32
CA ARG A 35 14.51 -5.38 -4.72
C ARG A 35 14.20 -6.88 -4.60
N LYS A 36 13.47 -7.29 -3.57
CA LYS A 36 13.16 -8.71 -3.29
C LYS A 36 11.79 -9.12 -3.84
N TYR A 37 10.79 -8.24 -3.81
CA TYR A 37 9.36 -8.57 -4.02
C TYR A 37 8.68 -7.94 -5.25
N SER A 38 9.36 -7.12 -6.05
CA SER A 38 8.77 -6.61 -7.30
C SER A 38 8.34 -7.75 -8.23
N GLY A 39 7.07 -7.73 -8.67
CA GLY A 39 6.48 -8.76 -9.52
C GLY A 39 6.25 -10.12 -8.85
N LYS A 40 6.38 -10.21 -7.52
CA LYS A 40 6.24 -11.45 -6.74
C LYS A 40 5.12 -11.31 -5.70
N PRO A 41 4.61 -12.43 -5.15
CA PRO A 41 3.72 -12.37 -3.99
C PRO A 41 4.38 -11.61 -2.84
N TYR A 42 3.66 -10.66 -2.25
CA TYR A 42 4.15 -9.78 -1.19
C TYR A 42 3.06 -9.54 -0.14
N THR A 43 3.41 -8.90 0.97
CA THR A 43 2.56 -8.70 2.15
C THR A 43 2.45 -7.23 2.53
N TYR A 44 3.51 -6.44 2.36
CA TYR A 44 3.57 -5.07 2.87
C TYR A 44 3.76 -4.04 1.76
N THR A 45 3.03 -2.94 1.89
CA THR A 45 3.25 -1.71 1.14
C THR A 45 3.31 -0.52 2.09
N TYR A 46 4.12 0.46 1.74
CA TYR A 46 4.35 1.70 2.47
C TYR A 46 3.88 2.85 1.61
N GLY A 47 3.32 3.90 2.19
CA GLY A 47 2.77 5.00 1.41
C GLY A 47 2.70 6.30 2.20
N LEU A 48 2.62 7.38 1.46
CA LEU A 48 2.30 8.70 1.95
C LEU A 48 0.78 8.84 2.12
N GLY A 49 0.35 9.18 3.32
CA GLY A 49 -1.05 9.50 3.58
C GLY A 49 -1.36 10.95 3.20
N LEU A 50 -2.36 11.14 2.34
CA LEU A 50 -2.85 12.47 1.96
C LEU A 50 -4.21 12.73 2.60
N ASN A 51 -4.31 13.78 3.40
CA ASN A 51 -5.56 14.27 3.97
C ASN A 51 -6.02 15.50 3.18
N HIS A 52 -7.11 15.36 2.40
CA HIS A 52 -7.53 16.41 1.47
C HIS A 52 -6.40 16.88 0.53
N PHE A 53 -5.62 15.92 0.01
CA PHE A 53 -4.41 16.12 -0.81
C PHE A 53 -3.19 16.72 -0.08
N VAL A 54 -3.28 17.06 1.20
CA VAL A 54 -2.14 17.51 2.02
C VAL A 54 -1.43 16.28 2.61
N PRO A 55 -0.12 16.10 2.39
CA PRO A 55 0.62 14.98 2.95
C PRO A 55 0.79 15.14 4.46
N ASP A 56 0.13 14.31 5.27
CA ASP A 56 0.06 14.51 6.73
C ASP A 56 0.53 13.32 7.57
N ARG A 57 0.85 12.18 6.94
CA ARG A 57 1.23 10.94 7.66
C ARG A 57 1.98 9.96 6.76
N LEU A 58 2.71 9.04 7.38
CA LEU A 58 3.24 7.85 6.72
C LEU A 58 2.39 6.64 7.10
N CYS A 59 2.18 5.73 6.14
CA CYS A 59 1.33 4.55 6.30
C CYS A 59 2.11 3.29 5.92
N LYS A 60 1.90 2.21 6.67
CA LYS A 60 2.22 0.83 6.28
C LYS A 60 0.92 0.04 6.20
N LEU A 61 0.76 -0.80 5.19
CA LEU A 61 -0.43 -1.61 4.93
C LEU A 61 -0.03 -3.06 4.71
N ASN A 62 -0.66 -3.98 5.42
CA ASN A 62 -0.63 -5.41 5.10
C ASN A 62 -1.72 -5.69 4.05
N VAL A 63 -1.33 -6.01 2.81
CA VAL A 63 -2.28 -6.19 1.68
C VAL A 63 -3.14 -7.44 1.81
N LYS A 64 -2.76 -8.40 2.68
CA LYS A 64 -3.51 -9.64 2.92
C LYS A 64 -4.56 -9.45 4.00
N THR A 65 -4.19 -8.84 5.13
CA THR A 65 -5.08 -8.66 6.29
C THR A 65 -5.82 -7.33 6.30
N LYS A 66 -5.38 -6.37 5.49
CA LYS A 66 -5.83 -4.96 5.48
C LYS A 66 -5.49 -4.17 6.75
N GLU A 67 -4.63 -4.73 7.61
CA GLU A 67 -4.12 -4.04 8.79
C GLU A 67 -3.23 -2.86 8.37
N THR A 68 -3.34 -1.74 9.08
CA THR A 68 -2.59 -0.53 8.80
C THR A 68 -1.88 0.00 10.04
N TRP A 69 -0.70 0.56 9.83
CA TRP A 69 0.06 1.31 10.83
C TRP A 69 0.29 2.71 10.31
N VAL A 70 0.23 3.70 11.20
CA VAL A 70 0.34 5.12 10.86
C VAL A 70 1.38 5.76 11.75
N TRP A 71 2.29 6.52 11.13
CA TRP A 71 3.12 7.50 11.82
C TRP A 71 2.68 8.90 11.42
N GLN A 72 2.49 9.76 12.41
CA GLN A 72 2.02 11.13 12.22
C GLN A 72 2.44 11.99 13.41
N GLU A 73 2.89 13.20 13.14
CA GLU A 73 3.15 14.24 14.14
C GLU A 73 2.42 15.54 13.74
N PRO A 74 2.00 16.39 14.72
CA PRO A 74 1.42 17.69 14.42
C PRO A 74 2.35 18.57 13.57
N ASP A 75 1.76 19.38 12.69
CA ASP A 75 2.46 20.37 11.84
C ASP A 75 3.64 19.80 11.02
N SER A 76 3.59 18.50 10.73
CA SER A 76 4.62 17.76 10.00
C SER A 76 4.08 17.20 8.69
N TYR A 77 4.80 17.42 7.60
CA TYR A 77 4.37 17.10 6.24
C TYR A 77 5.41 16.18 5.57
N PRO A 78 5.27 14.85 5.67
CA PRO A 78 6.26 13.91 5.16
C PRO A 78 6.26 13.81 3.63
N SER A 79 7.31 13.19 3.08
CA SER A 79 7.40 12.81 1.67
C SER A 79 7.10 11.32 1.46
N GLU A 80 7.24 10.84 0.22
CA GLU A 80 7.21 9.41 -0.11
C GLU A 80 8.16 8.59 0.79
N PRO A 81 7.68 7.50 1.43
CA PRO A 81 8.52 6.61 2.23
C PRO A 81 9.26 5.59 1.35
N ILE A 82 10.58 5.65 1.28
CA ILE A 82 11.39 4.67 0.54
C ILE A 82 11.87 3.55 1.48
N PHE A 83 11.58 2.29 1.13
CA PHE A 83 12.02 1.14 1.89
C PHE A 83 13.49 0.78 1.60
N VAL A 84 14.27 0.52 2.64
CA VAL A 84 15.66 0.05 2.54
C VAL A 84 15.83 -1.21 3.38
N SER A 85 15.92 -2.36 2.71
CA SER A 85 16.13 -3.64 3.40
C SER A 85 17.42 -3.63 4.23
N HIS A 86 17.35 -4.15 5.45
CA HIS A 86 18.54 -4.52 6.21
C HIS A 86 19.37 -5.54 5.40
N PRO A 87 20.73 -5.48 5.40
CA PRO A 87 21.56 -6.42 4.65
C PRO A 87 21.31 -7.89 5.01
N ASP A 88 21.02 -8.15 6.29
CA ASP A 88 20.73 -9.49 6.83
C ASP A 88 19.23 -9.76 7.00
N ALA A 89 18.36 -9.05 6.26
CA ALA A 89 16.91 -9.17 6.37
C ALA A 89 16.42 -10.61 6.15
N LEU A 90 15.66 -11.12 7.13
CA LEU A 90 15.01 -12.43 7.05
C LEU A 90 13.58 -12.27 6.53
N GLU A 91 12.86 -11.28 7.08
CA GLU A 91 11.48 -10.99 6.75
C GLU A 91 11.33 -9.95 5.63
N GLU A 92 10.09 -9.74 5.18
CA GLU A 92 9.78 -8.81 4.09
C GLU A 92 9.99 -7.34 4.49
N ASP A 93 9.68 -7.02 5.74
CA ASP A 93 9.64 -5.68 6.34
C ASP A 93 10.81 -5.40 7.30
N ASP A 94 11.86 -6.22 7.28
CA ASP A 94 13.13 -5.98 7.99
C ASP A 94 13.95 -4.87 7.30
N GLY A 95 13.71 -3.60 7.68
CA GLY A 95 14.39 -2.43 7.15
C GLY A 95 13.77 -1.10 7.56
#